data_AF-A0A953XLD8-F1
#
_entry.id   AF-A0A953XLD8-F1
#
_cell.length_a   1.000
_cell.length_b   1.000
_cell.length_c   1.000
_cell.angle_alpha   90.00
_cell.angle_beta   90.00
_cell.angle_gamma   90.00
#
_symmetry.space_group_name_H-M   'P 1'
#
loop_
_entity.id
_entity.type
_entity.pdbx_description
1 polymer ?
#
loop_
_entity_poly.entity_id
_entity_poly.type
_entity_poly.pdbx_seq_one_letter_code
_entity_poly.pdbx_strand_id
1 'polypeptide(L)'
;MTSLVEVNLARRKWRIATKAGFLPKSALGEAIAYANLIFCTLSRHIMQGYLGIDNNFVEKTLKDVVRGRKFWLFAGSGKGGRGAMTIYTLIQTAERRGVNPYVYHAGPTAFSAS
;
A
#
# COMPACT_ATOMS: atom_id res chain seq x y z
N MET A 1 8.87 -16.46 -17.01
CA MET A 1 9.23 -15.16 -16.39
C MET A 1 9.33 -14.14 -17.50
N THR A 2 8.39 -13.20 -17.58
CA THR A 2 8.43 -12.11 -18.56
C THR A 2 9.69 -11.30 -18.34
N SER A 3 10.53 -11.16 -19.36
CA SER A 3 11.85 -10.54 -19.22
C SER A 3 11.73 -9.03 -19.08
N LEU A 4 12.70 -8.37 -18.42
CA LEU A 4 12.74 -6.90 -18.30
C LEU A 4 12.67 -6.19 -19.67
N VAL A 5 13.11 -6.88 -20.73
CA VAL A 5 13.05 -6.40 -22.12
C VAL A 5 11.60 -6.23 -22.59
N GLU A 6 10.72 -7.18 -22.29
CA GLU A 6 9.30 -7.13 -22.69
C GLU A 6 8.56 -5.99 -22.00
N VAL A 7 8.83 -5.77 -20.71
CA VAL A 7 8.26 -4.63 -19.95
C VAL A 7 8.72 -3.30 -20.54
N ASN A 8 10.00 -3.19 -20.88
CA ASN A 8 10.54 -1.97 -21.48
C ASN A 8 9.97 -1.69 -22.88
N LEU A 9 9.74 -2.74 -23.67
CA LEU A 9 9.09 -2.60 -24.97
C LEU A 9 7.62 -2.15 -24.83
N ALA A 10 6.87 -2.76 -23.90
CA ALA A 10 5.50 -2.36 -23.60
C ALA A 10 5.42 -0.91 -23.11
N ARG A 11 6.35 -0.50 -22.23
CA ARG A 11 6.47 0.90 -21.78
C ARG A 11 6.74 1.86 -22.93
N ARG A 12 7.60 1.48 -23.88
CA ARG A 12 7.91 2.31 -25.05
C ARG A 12 6.68 2.47 -25.95
N LYS A 13 5.94 1.39 -26.22
CA LYS A 13 4.68 1.43 -26.97
C LYS A 13 3.65 2.33 -26.30
N TRP A 14 3.45 2.17 -24.99
CA TRP A 14 2.57 3.01 -24.19
C TRP A 14 2.94 4.49 -24.29
N ARG A 15 4.21 4.85 -24.10
CA ARG A 15 4.68 6.25 -24.20
C ARG A 15 4.43 6.87 -25.58
N ILE A 16 4.52 6.09 -26.65
CA ILE A 16 4.24 6.57 -28.01
C ILE A 16 2.74 6.79 -28.18
N ALA A 17 1.90 5.83 -27.75
CA ALA A 17 0.45 5.94 -27.82
C ALA A 17 -0.08 7.13 -26.99
N THR A 18 0.48 7.35 -25.81
CA THR A 18 0.14 8.49 -24.96
C THR A 18 0.94 9.75 -25.28
N LYS A 19 1.64 9.84 -26.42
CA LYS A 19 2.36 11.09 -26.77
C LYS A 19 1.43 12.11 -27.45
N ALA A 20 0.25 11.68 -27.87
CA ALA A 20 -0.67 12.48 -28.67
C ALA A 20 -1.69 13.20 -27.78
N GLY A 21 -1.67 14.53 -27.81
CA GLY A 21 -2.89 15.34 -27.68
C GLY A 21 -3.16 16.06 -26.36
N PHE A 22 -2.30 16.01 -25.35
CA PHE A 22 -2.56 16.71 -24.08
C PHE A 22 -1.47 17.70 -23.71
N LEU A 23 -1.90 18.80 -23.08
CA LEU A 23 -0.97 19.77 -22.52
C LEU A 23 -0.23 19.12 -21.34
N PRO A 24 1.11 19.20 -21.25
CA PRO A 24 1.89 18.57 -20.17
C PRO A 24 1.47 18.98 -18.76
N LYS A 25 0.95 20.20 -18.59
CA LYS A 25 0.48 20.75 -17.31
C LYS A 25 -1.03 20.56 -17.05
N SER A 26 -1.73 19.81 -17.90
CA SER A 26 -3.12 19.44 -17.61
C SER A 26 -3.16 18.32 -16.57
N ALA A 27 -4.26 18.20 -15.82
CA ALA A 27 -4.46 17.10 -14.86
C ALA A 27 -4.26 15.72 -15.52
N LEU A 28 -4.69 15.58 -16.78
CA LEU A 28 -4.49 14.36 -17.57
C LEU A 28 -3.01 14.16 -17.95
N GLY A 29 -2.30 15.23 -18.30
CA GLY A 29 -0.87 15.19 -18.57
C GLY A 29 -0.05 14.76 -17.35
N GLU A 30 -0.37 15.28 -16.16
CA GLU A 30 0.25 14.90 -14.90
C GLU A 30 -0.05 13.43 -14.53
N ALA A 31 -1.30 12.99 -14.70
CA ALA A 31 -1.68 11.60 -14.46
C ALA A 31 -0.93 10.63 -15.37
N ILE A 32 -0.77 10.96 -16.66
CA ILE A 32 -0.01 10.15 -17.61
C ILE A 32 1.49 10.17 -17.28
N ALA A 33 2.04 11.33 -16.90
CA ALA A 33 3.43 11.43 -16.48
C ALA A 33 3.69 10.54 -15.24
N TYR A 34 2.78 10.58 -14.28
CA TYR A 34 2.83 9.72 -13.09
C TYR A 34 2.74 8.23 -13.45
N ALA A 35 1.76 7.83 -14.26
CA ALA A 35 1.61 6.44 -14.70
C ALA A 35 2.87 5.93 -15.43
N ASN A 36 3.54 6.79 -16.20
CA ASN A 36 4.81 6.49 -16.86
C ASN A 36 5.98 6.31 -15.88
N LEU A 37 5.99 7.03 -14.75
CA LEU A 37 6.98 6.87 -13.68
C LEU A 37 6.86 5.51 -13.01
N ILE A 38 5.62 5.08 -12.71
CA ILE A 38 5.33 3.84 -11.97
C ILE A 38 5.05 2.62 -12.87
N PHE A 39 5.25 2.72 -14.19
CA PHE A 39 4.86 1.69 -15.17
C PHE A 39 5.37 0.28 -14.83
N CYS A 40 6.61 0.15 -14.34
CA CYS A 40 7.18 -1.14 -13.95
C CYS A 40 6.45 -1.75 -12.76
N THR A 41 5.98 -0.94 -11.81
CA THR A 41 5.18 -1.39 -10.67
C THR A 41 3.78 -1.81 -11.14
N LEU A 42 3.15 -1.01 -12.00
CA LEU A 42 1.84 -1.33 -12.57
C LEU A 42 1.86 -2.66 -13.34
N SER A 43 2.93 -2.90 -14.10
CA SER A 43 3.13 -4.14 -14.86
C SER A 43 3.21 -5.38 -13.97
N ARG A 44 3.63 -5.26 -12.70
CA ARG A 44 3.68 -6.40 -11.77
C ARG A 44 2.29 -6.95 -11.44
N HIS A 45 1.26 -6.10 -11.38
CA HIS A 45 -0.11 -6.56 -11.14
C HIS A 45 -0.62 -7.47 -12.26
N ILE A 46 -0.23 -7.19 -13.49
CA ILE A 46 -0.58 -8.01 -14.65
C ILE A 46 0.22 -9.32 -14.66
N MET A 47 1.47 -9.27 -14.21
CA MET A 47 2.35 -10.45 -14.14
C MET A 47 2.06 -11.37 -12.96
N GLN A 48 1.53 -10.83 -11.86
CA GLN A 48 1.33 -11.52 -10.61
C GLN A 48 -0.15 -11.39 -10.21
N GLY A 49 -0.96 -12.35 -10.67
CA GLY A 49 -2.42 -12.33 -10.47
C GLY A 49 -2.90 -12.41 -9.02
N TYR A 50 -2.01 -12.66 -8.05
CA TYR A 50 -2.32 -12.59 -6.63
C TYR A 50 -2.25 -11.16 -6.06
N LEU A 51 -1.68 -10.19 -6.80
CA LEU A 51 -1.65 -8.80 -6.38
C LEU A 51 -2.96 -8.11 -6.77
N GLY A 52 -3.73 -7.65 -5.77
CA GLY A 52 -4.90 -6.81 -6.02
C GLY A 52 -4.52 -5.54 -6.78
N ILE A 53 -5.34 -5.14 -7.76
CA ILE A 53 -5.11 -3.92 -8.57
C ILE A 53 -5.37 -2.66 -7.74
N ASP A 54 -6.30 -2.76 -6.79
CA ASP A 54 -6.69 -1.67 -5.93
C ASP A 54 -6.10 -1.80 -4.52
N ASN A 55 -6.02 -0.65 -3.84
CA ASN A 55 -5.54 -0.54 -2.48
C ASN A 55 -6.69 -0.51 -1.46
N ASN A 56 -7.92 -0.89 -1.84
CA ASN A 56 -9.10 -0.69 -1.00
C ASN A 56 -8.98 -1.39 0.35
N PHE A 57 -8.36 -2.57 0.35
CA PHE A 57 -8.09 -3.32 1.58
C PHE A 57 -7.25 -2.48 2.55
N VAL A 58 -6.11 -1.94 2.09
CA VAL A 58 -5.21 -1.13 2.92
C VAL A 58 -5.88 0.17 3.33
N GLU A 59 -6.61 0.83 2.44
CA GLU A 59 -7.36 2.05 2.78
C GLU A 59 -8.42 1.78 3.84
N LYS A 60 -9.16 0.67 3.72
CA LYS A 60 -10.15 0.26 4.73
C LYS A 60 -9.49 0.03 6.09
N THR A 61 -8.35 -0.65 6.12
CA THR A 61 -7.57 -0.88 7.35
C THR A 61 -7.03 0.43 7.94
N LEU A 62 -6.60 1.37 7.09
CA LEU A 62 -6.11 2.68 7.52
C LEU A 62 -7.22 3.62 8.00
N LYS A 63 -8.48 3.44 7.56
CA LYS A 63 -9.60 4.29 8.00
C LYS A 63 -9.77 4.27 9.51
N ASP A 64 -9.55 3.13 10.16
CA ASP A 64 -9.67 3.02 11.63
C ASP A 64 -8.57 3.81 12.35
N VAL A 65 -7.35 3.79 11.80
CA VAL A 65 -6.23 4.62 12.28
C VAL A 65 -6.54 6.11 12.08
N VAL A 66 -7.02 6.50 10.89
CA VAL A 66 -7.38 7.89 10.56
C VAL A 66 -8.51 8.39 11.46
N ARG A 67 -9.51 7.55 11.75
CA ARG A 67 -10.59 7.87 12.70
C ARG A 67 -10.01 8.06 14.10
N GLY A 68 -9.12 7.17 14.55
CA GLY A 68 -8.43 7.27 15.84
C GLY A 68 -7.65 8.56 16.04
N ARG A 69 -6.97 9.06 15.00
CA ARG A 69 -6.19 10.32 15.06
C ARG A 69 -7.01 11.53 15.52
N LYS A 70 -8.31 11.60 15.22
CA LYS A 70 -9.20 12.67 15.70
C LYS A 70 -9.56 12.53 17.19
N PHE A 71 -9.45 11.33 17.76
CA PHE A 71 -9.77 11.03 19.16
C PHE A 71 -8.52 10.96 20.06
N TRP A 72 -7.31 10.94 19.50
CA TRP A 72 -6.08 10.89 20.28
C TRP A 72 -5.70 12.26 20.85
N LEU A 73 -6.39 12.67 21.92
CA LEU A 73 -6.12 13.91 22.66
C LEU A 73 -4.68 14.00 23.21
N PHE A 74 -3.98 12.85 23.34
CA PHE A 74 -2.64 12.75 23.94
C PHE A 74 -1.52 12.42 22.92
N ALA A 75 -1.87 12.13 21.65
CA ALA A 75 -0.89 11.84 20.61
C ALA A 75 -0.45 13.10 19.84
N GLY A 76 -0.31 14.23 20.53
CA GLY A 76 0.10 15.51 19.92
C GLY A 76 1.60 15.61 19.62
N SER A 77 2.43 14.72 20.18
CA SER A 77 3.87 14.70 19.92
C SER A 77 4.26 13.66 18.86
N GLY A 78 5.28 13.94 18.04
CA GLY A 78 5.78 12.99 17.05
C GLY A 78 6.26 11.66 17.66
N LYS A 79 6.67 11.64 18.94
CA LYS A 79 7.01 10.41 19.68
C LYS A 79 5.75 9.61 20.05
N GLY A 80 4.68 10.28 20.51
CA GLY A 80 3.39 9.64 20.80
C GLY A 80 2.72 9.07 19.53
N GLY A 81 2.79 9.81 18.42
CA GLY A 81 2.30 9.33 17.12
C GLY A 81 3.03 8.08 16.62
N ARG A 82 4.37 8.02 16.78
CA ARG A 82 5.16 6.82 16.46
C ARG A 82 4.78 5.63 17.32
N GLY A 83 4.66 5.82 18.64
CA GLY A 83 4.25 4.74 19.56
C GLY A 83 2.87 4.19 19.22
N ALA A 84 1.90 5.07 18.94
CA ALA A 84 0.56 4.66 18.51
C ALA A 84 0.64 3.84 17.21
N MET A 85 1.36 4.32 16.18
CA MET A 85 1.50 3.61 14.91
C MET A 85 2.14 2.22 15.08
N THR A 86 3.11 2.06 15.98
CA THR A 86 3.71 0.75 16.30
C THR A 86 2.67 -0.22 16.86
N ILE A 87 1.85 0.22 17.81
CA ILE A 87 0.79 -0.61 18.42
C ILE A 87 -0.27 -0.99 17.37
N TYR A 88 -0.73 -0.03 16.55
CA TYR A 88 -1.67 -0.32 15.47
C TYR A 88 -1.10 -1.32 14.46
N THR A 89 0.18 -1.18 14.09
CA THR A 89 0.83 -2.12 13.16
C THR A 89 0.87 -3.54 13.73
N LEU A 90 1.12 -3.69 15.04
CA LEU A 90 1.11 -4.98 15.72
C LEU A 90 -0.28 -5.62 15.74
N ILE A 91 -1.31 -4.86 16.14
CA ILE A 91 -2.70 -5.33 16.19
C ILE A 91 -3.16 -5.77 14.79
N GLN A 92 -2.93 -4.92 13.79
CA GLN A 92 -3.35 -5.23 12.41
C GLN A 92 -2.60 -6.43 11.82
N THR A 93 -1.34 -6.65 12.21
CA THR A 93 -0.58 -7.84 11.80
C THR A 93 -1.13 -9.10 12.46
N ALA A 94 -1.54 -9.03 13.74
CA ALA A 94 -2.15 -10.14 14.46
C ALA A 94 -3.51 -10.53 13.85
N GLU A 95 -4.38 -9.55 13.61
CA GLU A 95 -5.69 -9.75 12.97
C GLU A 95 -5.53 -10.34 11.56
N ARG A 96 -4.57 -9.83 10.77
CA ARG A 96 -4.27 -10.38 9.43
C ARG A 96 -3.82 -11.84 9.47
N ARG A 97 -3.19 -12.28 10.57
CA ARG A 97 -2.77 -13.67 10.78
C ARG A 97 -3.83 -14.54 11.44
N GLY A 98 -5.00 -13.98 11.78
CA GLY A 98 -6.06 -14.68 12.51
C GLY A 98 -5.70 -14.99 13.97
N VAL A 99 -4.71 -14.30 14.54
CA VAL A 99 -4.26 -14.49 15.92
C VAL A 99 -4.86 -13.38 16.78
N ASN A 100 -5.33 -13.73 17.98
CA ASN A 100 -5.80 -12.74 18.94
C ASN A 100 -4.66 -11.72 19.24
N PRO A 101 -4.85 -10.41 18.99
CA PRO A 101 -3.83 -9.39 19.22
C PRO A 101 -3.25 -9.38 20.65
N TYR A 102 -4.06 -9.73 21.65
CA TYR A 102 -3.63 -9.82 23.05
C TYR A 102 -2.65 -10.97 23.27
N VAL A 103 -2.85 -12.10 22.58
CA VAL A 103 -1.97 -13.27 22.64
C VAL A 103 -0.72 -13.03 21.80
N TYR A 104 -0.85 -12.32 20.67
CA TYR A 104 0.26 -12.03 19.75
C TYR A 104 1.38 -11.19 20.37
N HIS A 105 1.05 -10.26 21.27
CA HIS A 105 2.05 -9.47 22.00
C HIS A 105 2.77 -10.26 23.10
N ALA A 106 2.16 -11.33 23.64
CA ALA A 106 2.69 -12.08 24.79
C ALA A 106 3.86 -13.02 24.45
N GLY A 107 4.16 -13.24 23.17
CA GLY A 107 5.24 -14.11 22.72
C GLY A 107 4.85 -15.60 22.68
N PRO A 108 5.76 -16.47 22.17
CA PRO A 108 5.45 -17.86 21.81
C PRO A 108 5.03 -18.77 22.99
N THR A 109 5.19 -18.32 24.23
CA THR A 109 4.76 -19.07 25.43
C THR A 109 3.24 -19.16 25.58
N ALA A 110 2.47 -18.32 24.87
CA ALA A 110 1.01 -18.36 24.92
C ALA A 110 0.37 -19.29 23.87
N PHE A 111 1.16 -19.86 22.94
CA PHE A 111 0.65 -20.75 21.90
C PHE A 111 0.59 -22.24 22.33
N SER A 112 1.20 -22.61 23.47
CA SER A 112 1.26 -24.02 23.93
C SER A 112 0.31 -24.37 25.07
N ALA A 113 -0.70 -23.55 25.35
CA ALA A 113 -1.69 -23.82 26.40
C ALA A 113 -3.09 -23.97 25.80
N SER A 114 -3.26 -25.00 24.97
CA SER A 114 -4.56 -25.57 24.59
C SER A 114 -4.38 -26.99 24.12
#